data_AF-A0A949GME3-F1
#
_entry.id   AF-A0A949GME3-F1
#
_cell.length_a   1.000
_cell.length_b   1.000
_cell.length_c   1.000
_cell.angle_alpha   90.00
_cell.angle_beta   90.00
_cell.angle_gamma   90.00
#
_symmetry.space_group_name_H-M   'P 1'
#
loop_
_entity.id
_entity.type
_entity.pdbx_description
1 polymer ?
#
loop_
_entity_poly.entity_id
_entity_poly.type
_entity_poly.pdbx_seq_one_letter_code
_entity_poly.pdbx_strand_id
1 'polypeptide(L)'
;DGIVDLEFLKELVSKRGSEIAFISVMHSNNEIGALQPIDQVIEIAGEDIPVHCDAVQSLLKVPVSFKGLTALTISAHKVGGPVGVGALVLKRGLDIPALLHGGGQEREIRSGTLNAPAICAFAAALTTYPSEEVSKLRDRLISGIKSSVPDALINTPKNSLPGIVNASFPGTKGETLLLLMDMAGIACSTGSACSAGVHRPSHVLIALGRTEDEAIGTLRFSLGAMSTESDVDKLLKVLPGVIEKARLAK
;
A
#
# COMPACT_ATOMS: atom_id res chain seq x y z
N ASP A 1 -9.30 -8.51 -8.23
CA ASP A 1 -8.52 -8.59 -6.98
C ASP A 1 -7.37 -7.58 -6.84
N GLY A 2 -7.04 -6.81 -7.89
CA GLY A 2 -6.03 -5.76 -7.77
C GLY A 2 -4.61 -6.28 -7.71
N ILE A 3 -4.42 -7.46 -8.29
CA ILE A 3 -3.13 -8.10 -8.49
C ILE A 3 -2.68 -7.95 -9.95
N VAL A 4 -1.39 -8.09 -10.20
CA VAL A 4 -0.81 -8.11 -11.55
C VAL A 4 -1.39 -9.28 -12.36
N ASP A 5 -1.61 -9.05 -13.66
CA ASP A 5 -2.00 -10.10 -14.59
C ASP A 5 -0.78 -10.98 -14.93
N LEU A 6 -0.75 -12.19 -14.36
CA LEU A 6 0.33 -13.14 -14.54
C LEU A 6 0.36 -13.78 -15.92
N GLU A 7 -0.79 -13.93 -16.58
CA GLU A 7 -0.83 -14.52 -17.92
C GLU A 7 -0.30 -13.51 -18.93
N PHE A 8 -0.69 -12.24 -18.80
CA PHE A 8 -0.07 -11.16 -19.56
C PHE A 8 1.45 -11.09 -19.32
N LEU A 9 1.90 -11.17 -18.07
CA LEU A 9 3.33 -11.16 -17.75
C LEU A 9 4.07 -12.34 -18.38
N LYS A 10 3.53 -13.56 -18.28
CA LYS A 10 4.08 -14.77 -18.92
C LYS A 10 4.20 -14.61 -20.44
N GLU A 11 3.14 -14.13 -21.09
CA GLU A 11 3.11 -13.92 -22.53
C GLU A 11 4.14 -12.86 -22.94
N LEU A 12 4.24 -11.77 -22.18
CA LEU A 12 5.20 -10.69 -22.43
C LEU A 12 6.64 -11.18 -22.30
N VAL A 13 6.96 -11.91 -21.22
CA VAL A 13 8.31 -12.47 -21.00
C VAL A 13 8.62 -13.54 -22.06
N SER A 14 7.67 -14.40 -22.42
CA SER A 14 7.88 -15.41 -23.47
C SER A 14 8.20 -14.79 -24.84
N LYS A 15 7.52 -13.69 -25.20
CA LYS A 15 7.72 -13.05 -26.51
C LYS A 15 8.91 -12.10 -26.56
N ARG A 16 9.21 -11.42 -25.45
CA ARG A 16 10.13 -10.27 -25.43
C ARG A 16 11.13 -10.32 -24.28
N GLY A 17 11.33 -11.46 -23.62
CA GLY A 17 12.16 -11.60 -22.42
C GLY A 17 13.56 -11.00 -22.57
N SER A 18 14.21 -11.21 -23.72
CA SER A 18 15.53 -10.65 -24.03
C SER A 18 15.57 -9.12 -24.16
N GLU A 19 14.41 -8.46 -24.30
CA GLU A 19 14.28 -7.00 -24.36
C GLU A 19 13.89 -6.40 -23.00
N ILE A 20 13.53 -7.23 -22.01
CA ILE A 20 13.07 -6.75 -20.70
C ILE A 20 14.29 -6.51 -19.80
N ALA A 21 14.58 -5.24 -19.54
CA ALA A 21 15.68 -4.87 -18.65
C ALA A 21 15.38 -5.17 -17.16
N PHE A 22 14.10 -5.11 -16.76
CA PHE A 22 13.72 -5.20 -15.36
C PHE A 22 12.21 -5.40 -15.16
N ILE A 23 11.83 -6.08 -14.08
CA ILE A 23 10.45 -6.16 -13.60
C ILE A 23 10.36 -5.50 -12.22
N SER A 24 9.41 -4.59 -12.03
CA SER A 24 9.15 -3.95 -10.73
C SER A 24 7.68 -4.10 -10.36
N VAL A 25 7.41 -4.83 -9.28
CA VAL A 25 6.06 -5.07 -8.76
C VAL A 25 6.05 -4.77 -7.27
N MET A 26 5.12 -3.95 -6.80
CA MET A 26 4.94 -3.73 -5.35
C MET A 26 4.59 -5.06 -4.65
N HIS A 27 5.05 -5.30 -3.43
CA HIS A 27 4.64 -6.49 -2.67
C HIS A 27 3.17 -6.42 -2.25
N SER A 28 2.71 -5.22 -1.93
CA SER A 28 1.33 -4.97 -1.55
C SER A 28 0.89 -3.57 -1.94
N ASN A 29 -0.38 -3.42 -2.31
CA ASN A 29 -0.94 -2.15 -2.69
C ASN A 29 -1.31 -1.30 -1.46
N ASN A 30 -0.80 -0.08 -1.38
CA ASN A 30 -1.05 0.88 -0.30
C ASN A 30 -2.48 1.46 -0.29
N GLU A 31 -3.27 1.30 -1.36
CA GLU A 31 -4.64 1.79 -1.43
C GLU A 31 -5.67 0.75 -1.00
N ILE A 32 -5.63 -0.45 -1.61
CA ILE A 32 -6.61 -1.52 -1.39
C ILE A 32 -6.06 -2.67 -0.55
N GLY A 33 -4.76 -2.69 -0.27
CA GLY A 33 -4.11 -3.71 0.55
C GLY A 33 -3.78 -5.01 -0.18
N ALA A 34 -4.13 -5.17 -1.46
CA ALA A 34 -3.90 -6.39 -2.24
C ALA A 34 -2.45 -6.88 -2.14
N LEU A 35 -2.24 -8.16 -1.81
CA LEU A 35 -0.92 -8.78 -1.83
C LEU A 35 -0.61 -9.29 -3.24
N GLN A 36 0.55 -8.91 -3.78
CA GLN A 36 0.98 -9.35 -5.10
C GLN A 36 1.63 -10.73 -5.04
N PRO A 37 1.45 -11.57 -6.09
CA PRO A 37 2.05 -12.91 -6.17
C PRO A 37 3.54 -12.85 -6.58
N ILE A 38 4.38 -12.29 -5.71
CA ILE A 38 5.80 -12.02 -6.02
C ILE A 38 6.58 -13.30 -6.37
N ASP A 39 6.31 -14.43 -5.71
CA ASP A 39 6.97 -15.70 -6.01
C ASP A 39 6.72 -16.15 -7.46
N GLN A 40 5.49 -15.96 -7.96
CA GLN A 40 5.13 -16.28 -9.35
C GLN A 40 5.76 -15.29 -10.33
N VAL A 41 5.87 -14.01 -9.96
CA VAL A 41 6.59 -13.01 -10.76
C VAL A 41 8.06 -13.38 -10.91
N ILE A 42 8.71 -13.82 -9.82
CA ILE A 42 10.10 -14.31 -9.84
C ILE A 42 10.22 -15.55 -10.72
N GLU A 43 9.31 -16.52 -10.59
CA GLU A 43 9.31 -17.73 -11.42
C GLU A 43 9.19 -17.40 -12.92
N ILE A 44 8.31 -16.47 -13.28
CA ILE A 44 8.12 -16.03 -14.67
C ILE A 44 9.36 -15.29 -15.19
N ALA A 45 9.98 -14.45 -14.35
CA ALA A 45 11.19 -13.71 -14.71
C ALA A 45 12.41 -14.61 -14.95
N GLY A 46 12.45 -15.78 -14.28
CA GLY A 46 13.59 -16.70 -14.33
C GLY A 46 14.85 -16.08 -13.73
N GLU A 47 16.02 -16.53 -14.21
CA GLU A 47 17.31 -15.99 -13.77
C GLU A 47 17.77 -14.78 -14.59
N ASP A 48 17.19 -14.58 -15.79
CA ASP A 48 17.66 -13.63 -16.79
C ASP A 48 17.14 -12.21 -16.55
N ILE A 49 15.93 -12.06 -15.99
CA ILE A 49 15.28 -10.76 -15.81
C ILE A 49 15.37 -10.36 -14.33
N PRO A 50 16.05 -9.25 -13.98
CA PRO A 50 16.11 -8.81 -12.60
C PRO A 50 14.74 -8.31 -12.11
N VAL A 51 14.40 -8.66 -10.86
CA VAL A 51 13.12 -8.34 -10.23
C VAL A 51 13.31 -7.44 -9.01
N HIS A 52 12.59 -6.33 -8.99
CA HIS A 52 12.40 -5.50 -7.80
C HIS A 52 11.03 -5.65 -7.20
N CYS A 53 11.02 -5.62 -5.87
CA CYS A 53 9.81 -5.59 -5.09
C CYS A 53 9.77 -4.36 -4.18
N ASP A 54 8.71 -3.56 -4.27
CA ASP A 54 8.43 -2.51 -3.28
C ASP A 54 7.66 -3.12 -2.09
N ALA A 55 8.36 -3.39 -0.99
CA ALA A 55 7.77 -3.94 0.23
C ALA A 55 7.54 -2.89 1.33
N VAL A 56 7.50 -1.60 0.99
CA VAL A 56 7.28 -0.49 1.94
C VAL A 56 6.02 -0.70 2.78
N GLN A 57 4.96 -1.24 2.20
CA GLN A 57 3.72 -1.53 2.92
C GLN A 57 3.70 -2.88 3.64
N SER A 58 4.54 -3.83 3.25
CA SER A 58 4.46 -5.23 3.69
C SER A 58 5.35 -5.56 4.88
N LEU A 59 6.49 -4.87 5.02
CA LEU A 59 7.49 -5.18 6.05
C LEU A 59 6.85 -5.34 7.44
N LEU A 60 7.12 -6.48 8.09
CA LEU A 60 6.57 -6.94 9.39
C LEU A 60 5.06 -7.26 9.41
N LYS A 61 4.26 -6.71 8.50
CA LYS A 61 2.80 -6.92 8.47
C LYS A 61 2.40 -8.24 7.83
N VAL A 62 3.17 -8.69 6.85
CA VAL A 62 3.03 -9.99 6.18
C VAL A 62 4.43 -10.58 5.95
N PRO A 63 4.55 -11.89 5.68
CA PRO A 63 5.84 -12.46 5.29
C PRO A 63 6.41 -11.73 4.07
N VAL A 64 7.67 -11.30 4.18
CA VAL A 64 8.44 -10.68 3.10
C VAL A 64 9.76 -11.43 2.99
N SER A 65 10.10 -11.86 1.77
CA SER A 65 11.35 -12.56 1.49
C SER A 65 12.14 -11.82 0.43
N PHE A 66 13.45 -11.72 0.63
CA PHE A 66 14.38 -11.25 -0.41
C PHE A 66 14.77 -12.36 -1.40
N LYS A 67 14.46 -13.63 -1.09
CA LYS A 67 14.85 -14.77 -1.93
C LYS A 67 14.27 -14.62 -3.34
N GLY A 68 15.12 -14.77 -4.36
CA GLY A 68 14.74 -14.65 -5.76
C GLY A 68 14.63 -13.20 -6.28
N LEU A 69 14.67 -12.20 -5.40
CA LEU A 69 14.67 -10.80 -5.80
C LEU A 69 16.08 -10.31 -6.11
N THR A 70 16.14 -9.32 -7.00
CA THR A 70 17.34 -8.53 -7.28
C THR A 70 17.40 -7.32 -6.35
N ALA A 71 16.24 -6.69 -6.10
CA ALA A 71 16.12 -5.52 -5.23
C ALA A 71 14.82 -5.55 -4.41
N LEU A 72 14.86 -5.01 -3.19
CA LEU A 72 13.70 -4.89 -2.32
C LEU A 72 13.73 -3.55 -1.58
N THR A 73 12.68 -2.75 -1.73
CA THR A 73 12.56 -1.45 -1.07
C THR A 73 11.78 -1.56 0.24
N ILE A 74 12.31 -0.96 1.31
CA ILE A 74 11.66 -0.86 2.63
C ILE A 74 11.82 0.54 3.24
N SER A 75 10.88 0.93 4.12
CA SER A 75 10.89 2.26 4.76
C SER A 75 10.54 2.19 6.24
N ALA A 76 11.26 2.96 7.06
CA ALA A 76 11.14 2.92 8.52
C ALA A 76 9.81 3.44 9.05
N HIS A 77 9.32 4.57 8.52
CA HIS A 77 8.09 5.18 8.99
C HIS A 77 6.82 4.33 8.77
N LYS A 78 6.90 3.26 7.97
CA LYS A 78 5.81 2.30 7.79
C LYS A 78 5.78 1.18 8.83
N VAL A 79 6.81 1.10 9.66
CA VAL A 79 6.97 0.13 10.75
C VAL A 79 7.21 0.81 12.11
N GLY A 80 6.83 2.09 12.24
CA GLY A 80 6.96 2.84 13.50
C GLY A 80 8.32 3.51 13.72
N GLY A 81 9.23 3.43 12.75
CA GLY A 81 10.49 4.18 12.76
C GLY A 81 10.32 5.64 12.30
N PRO A 82 11.41 6.43 12.26
CA PRO A 82 11.35 7.82 11.85
C PRO A 82 11.12 8.01 10.35
N VAL A 83 10.60 9.18 9.97
CA VAL A 83 10.56 9.64 8.57
C VAL A 83 11.99 10.00 8.12
N GLY A 84 12.29 9.83 6.83
CA GLY A 84 13.58 10.21 6.25
C GLY A 84 14.66 9.12 6.25
N VAL A 85 14.30 7.87 6.57
CA VAL A 85 15.19 6.70 6.46
C VAL A 85 14.44 5.49 5.88
N GLY A 86 15.15 4.74 5.05
CA GLY A 86 14.70 3.51 4.40
C GLY A 86 15.91 2.72 3.93
N ALA A 87 15.67 1.59 3.29
CA ALA A 87 16.74 0.76 2.73
C ALA A 87 16.30 0.16 1.39
N LEU A 88 17.29 0.04 0.50
CA LEU A 88 17.20 -0.75 -0.71
C LEU A 88 18.08 -1.99 -0.49
N VAL A 89 17.45 -3.14 -0.25
CA VAL A 89 18.16 -4.41 -0.14
C VAL A 89 18.50 -4.85 -1.56
N LEU A 90 19.78 -5.10 -1.83
CA LEU A 90 20.29 -5.40 -3.17
C LEU A 90 21.06 -6.71 -3.20
N LYS A 91 20.86 -7.48 -4.27
CA LYS A 91 21.67 -8.67 -4.56
C LYS A 91 23.14 -8.25 -4.67
N ARG A 92 24.04 -9.09 -4.17
CA ARG A 92 25.49 -8.82 -4.22
C ARG A 92 26.00 -8.95 -5.65
N GLY A 93 27.09 -8.24 -5.95
CA GLY A 93 27.77 -8.33 -7.25
C GLY A 93 27.08 -7.60 -8.40
N LEU A 94 26.05 -6.80 -8.13
CA LEU A 94 25.46 -5.92 -9.14
C LEU A 94 26.24 -4.62 -9.23
N ASP A 95 26.53 -4.20 -10.46
CA ASP A 95 27.01 -2.87 -10.76
C ASP A 95 25.80 -1.96 -11.03
N ILE A 96 25.51 -1.07 -10.08
CA ILE A 96 24.36 -0.17 -10.13
C ILE A 96 24.87 1.26 -10.08
N PRO A 97 24.59 2.09 -11.10
CA PRO A 97 25.02 3.47 -11.08
C PRO A 97 24.36 4.22 -9.91
N ALA A 98 25.18 4.94 -9.15
CA ALA A 98 24.69 5.72 -8.03
C ALA A 98 23.74 6.82 -8.50
N LEU A 99 22.61 6.99 -7.82
CA LEU A 99 21.77 8.19 -8.03
C LEU A 99 22.43 9.41 -7.37
N LEU A 100 22.98 9.22 -6.17
CA LEU A 100 23.71 10.22 -5.41
C LEU A 100 25.19 9.90 -5.46
N HIS A 101 25.91 10.66 -6.29
CA HIS A 101 27.35 10.54 -6.48
C HIS A 101 28.12 11.27 -5.36
N GLY A 102 29.38 10.90 -5.12
CA GLY A 102 30.21 11.50 -4.07
C GLY A 102 31.19 10.51 -3.44
N GLY A 103 31.32 10.57 -2.11
CA GLY A 103 32.36 9.89 -1.34
C GLY A 103 32.24 8.36 -1.19
N GLY A 104 31.40 7.70 -1.98
CA GLY A 104 31.41 6.23 -2.07
C GLY A 104 30.79 5.48 -0.87
N GLN A 105 30.03 6.17 0.00
CA GLN A 105 29.29 5.50 1.09
C GLN A 105 28.30 4.46 0.54
N GLU A 106 27.84 3.54 1.41
CA GLU A 106 26.85 2.51 1.06
C GLU A 106 27.25 1.68 -0.17
N ARG A 107 28.47 1.12 -0.15
CA ARG A 107 29.04 0.30 -1.22
C ARG A 107 29.16 1.05 -2.56
N GLU A 108 29.46 2.35 -2.51
CA GLU A 108 29.55 3.24 -3.68
C GLU A 108 28.23 3.52 -4.41
N ILE A 109 27.10 2.96 -3.95
CA ILE A 109 25.78 3.07 -4.63
C ILE A 109 24.99 4.30 -4.12
N ARG A 110 25.28 4.79 -2.91
CA ARG A 110 24.57 5.95 -2.33
C ARG A 110 25.49 6.79 -1.46
N SER A 111 26.03 7.85 -2.05
CA SER A 111 26.93 8.78 -1.34
C SER A 111 26.21 9.68 -0.34
N GLY A 112 27.00 10.24 0.58
CA GLY A 112 26.56 11.15 1.63
C GLY A 112 26.83 10.57 3.02
N THR A 113 27.16 11.44 3.98
CA THR A 113 27.38 11.07 5.38
C THR A 113 26.18 10.28 5.92
N LEU A 114 26.46 9.17 6.61
CA LEU A 114 25.43 8.28 7.13
C LEU A 114 24.57 9.01 8.17
N ASN A 115 23.26 8.90 8.04
CA ASN A 115 22.33 9.32 9.09
C ASN A 115 22.26 8.23 10.18
N ALA A 116 23.37 8.06 10.90
CA ALA A 116 23.53 6.98 11.88
C ALA A 116 22.39 6.94 12.93
N PRO A 117 21.90 8.07 13.49
CA PRO A 117 20.76 8.03 14.41
C PRO A 117 19.49 7.45 13.77
N ALA A 118 19.16 7.85 12.54
CA ALA A 118 17.97 7.35 11.86
C ALA A 118 18.11 5.87 11.46
N ILE A 119 19.31 5.43 11.07
CA ILE A 119 19.61 4.02 10.78
C ILE A 119 19.41 3.16 12.03
N CYS A 120 19.98 3.58 13.17
CA CYS A 120 19.79 2.88 14.45
C CYS A 120 18.32 2.87 14.88
N ALA A 121 17.61 3.98 14.74
CA ALA A 121 16.19 4.07 15.05
C ALA A 121 15.33 3.18 14.12
N PHE A 122 15.68 3.06 12.84
CA PHE A 122 15.02 2.13 11.93
C PHE A 122 15.23 0.69 12.41
N ALA A 123 16.47 0.28 12.71
CA ALA A 123 16.74 -1.05 13.24
C ALA A 123 15.97 -1.34 14.53
N ALA A 124 15.89 -0.38 15.45
CA ALA A 124 15.12 -0.51 16.70
C ALA A 124 13.60 -0.62 16.49
N ALA A 125 13.08 -0.07 15.39
CA ALA A 125 11.65 -0.16 15.04
C ALA A 125 11.27 -1.52 14.42
N LEU A 126 12.24 -2.37 14.07
CA LEU A 126 11.97 -3.70 13.49
C LEU A 126 11.55 -4.71 14.58
N THR A 127 10.34 -4.52 15.10
CA THR A 127 9.73 -5.38 16.13
C THR A 127 8.51 -6.12 15.59
N THR A 128 7.93 -7.02 16.37
CA THR A 128 6.75 -7.79 15.96
C THR A 128 5.55 -6.89 15.72
N TYR A 129 4.88 -7.07 14.58
CA TYR A 129 3.61 -6.42 14.28
C TYR A 129 2.43 -7.35 14.62
N PRO A 130 1.37 -6.89 15.31
CA PRO A 130 0.23 -7.72 15.70
C PRO A 130 -0.75 -7.92 14.52
N SER A 131 -0.30 -8.66 13.51
CA SER A 131 -1.06 -8.82 12.25
C SER A 131 -2.42 -9.48 12.44
N GLU A 132 -2.54 -10.43 13.37
CA GLU A 132 -3.79 -11.15 13.62
C GLU A 132 -4.82 -10.25 14.29
N GLU A 133 -4.42 -9.49 15.30
CA GLU A 133 -5.27 -8.54 16.03
C GLU A 133 -5.74 -7.43 15.09
N VAL A 134 -4.83 -6.87 14.29
CA VAL A 134 -5.17 -5.84 13.31
C VAL A 134 -6.12 -6.39 12.24
N SER A 135 -5.93 -7.63 11.80
CA SER A 135 -6.85 -8.28 10.84
C SER A 135 -8.26 -8.46 11.41
N LYS A 136 -8.38 -8.84 12.69
CA LYS A 136 -9.68 -8.93 13.37
C LYS A 136 -10.39 -7.57 13.40
N LEU A 137 -9.67 -6.48 13.69
CA LEU A 137 -10.22 -5.13 13.65
C LEU A 137 -10.65 -4.72 12.23
N ARG A 138 -9.83 -5.04 11.21
CA ARG A 138 -10.17 -4.81 9.80
C ARG A 138 -11.44 -5.54 9.39
N ASP A 139 -11.56 -6.82 9.72
CA ASP A 139 -12.71 -7.65 9.33
C ASP A 139 -14.00 -7.20 10.04
N ARG A 140 -13.88 -6.76 11.29
CA ARG A 140 -14.95 -6.12 12.04
C ARG A 140 -15.38 -4.81 11.38
N LEU A 141 -14.43 -3.96 10.99
CA LEU A 141 -14.73 -2.72 10.29
C LEU A 141 -15.43 -2.97 8.95
N ILE A 142 -14.93 -3.92 8.14
CA ILE A 142 -15.57 -4.30 6.86
C ILE A 142 -17.01 -4.76 7.09
N SER A 143 -17.24 -5.61 8.08
CA SER A 143 -18.58 -6.11 8.40
C SER A 143 -19.50 -4.99 8.87
N GLY A 144 -19.01 -4.10 9.75
CA GLY A 144 -19.77 -2.95 10.23
C GLY A 144 -20.11 -1.94 9.12
N ILE A 145 -19.19 -1.68 8.18
CA ILE A 145 -19.45 -0.83 7.02
C ILE A 145 -20.59 -1.43 6.19
N LYS A 146 -20.51 -2.72 5.84
CA LYS A 146 -21.56 -3.39 5.04
C LYS A 146 -22.93 -3.36 5.71
N SER A 147 -22.97 -3.53 7.04
CA SER A 147 -24.23 -3.51 7.78
C SER A 147 -24.83 -2.11 7.91
N SER A 148 -24.00 -1.08 8.03
CA SER A 148 -24.43 0.29 8.30
C SER A 148 -24.64 1.14 7.04
N VAL A 149 -23.96 0.80 5.95
CA VAL A 149 -24.09 1.42 4.63
C VAL A 149 -24.19 0.31 3.57
N PRO A 150 -25.40 -0.23 3.32
CA PRO A 150 -25.59 -1.43 2.50
C PRO A 150 -25.12 -1.33 1.05
N ASP A 151 -25.08 -0.13 0.47
CA ASP A 151 -24.61 0.13 -0.89
C ASP A 151 -23.10 0.45 -0.96
N ALA A 152 -22.38 0.37 0.15
CA ALA A 152 -20.93 0.52 0.16
C ALA A 152 -20.24 -0.64 -0.57
N LEU A 153 -19.26 -0.31 -1.41
CA LEU A 153 -18.49 -1.26 -2.19
C LEU A 153 -17.11 -1.44 -1.54
N ILE A 154 -16.82 -2.64 -1.06
CA ILE A 154 -15.49 -2.95 -0.51
C ILE A 154 -14.53 -3.27 -1.65
N ASN A 155 -13.44 -2.52 -1.72
CA ASN A 155 -12.37 -2.69 -2.72
C ASN A 155 -11.18 -3.49 -2.16
N THR A 156 -11.06 -3.61 -0.83
CA THR A 156 -10.08 -4.49 -0.19
C THR A 156 -10.36 -5.96 -0.57
N PRO A 157 -9.41 -6.68 -1.19
CA PRO A 157 -9.59 -8.09 -1.51
C PRO A 157 -9.37 -8.97 -0.28
N LYS A 158 -9.76 -10.24 -0.39
CA LYS A 158 -9.59 -11.24 0.69
C LYS A 158 -8.11 -11.45 1.06
N ASN A 159 -7.24 -11.57 0.06
CA ASN A 159 -5.80 -11.68 0.27
C ASN A 159 -5.18 -10.28 0.31
N SER A 160 -5.16 -9.67 1.48
CA SER A 160 -4.75 -8.28 1.67
C SER A 160 -3.97 -8.07 2.96
N LEU A 161 -3.31 -6.91 3.06
CA LEU A 161 -2.68 -6.42 4.27
C LEU A 161 -3.65 -6.44 5.47
N PRO A 162 -3.14 -6.71 6.68
CA PRO A 162 -3.96 -6.93 7.86
C PRO A 162 -4.82 -5.71 8.24
N GLY A 163 -4.36 -4.49 7.93
CA GLY A 163 -5.00 -3.25 8.40
C GLY A 163 -5.67 -2.39 7.34
N ILE A 164 -5.75 -2.79 6.07
CA ILE A 164 -6.27 -1.91 5.01
C ILE A 164 -7.74 -2.20 4.73
N VAL A 165 -8.59 -1.18 4.91
CA VAL A 165 -9.99 -1.17 4.43
C VAL A 165 -10.14 -0.04 3.42
N ASN A 166 -10.46 -0.39 2.18
CA ASN A 166 -10.82 0.53 1.12
C ASN A 166 -12.27 0.31 0.73
N ALA A 167 -13.09 1.35 0.83
CA ALA A 167 -14.51 1.30 0.56
C ALA A 167 -14.96 2.50 -0.27
N SER A 168 -15.72 2.23 -1.32
CA SER A 168 -16.41 3.24 -2.11
C SER A 168 -17.85 3.41 -1.63
N PHE A 169 -18.29 4.66 -1.56
CA PHE A 169 -19.63 5.06 -1.12
C PHE A 169 -20.33 5.76 -2.28
N PRO A 170 -21.19 5.05 -3.04
CA PRO A 170 -21.91 5.63 -4.16
C PRO A 170 -22.69 6.89 -3.76
N GLY A 171 -22.75 7.86 -4.68
CA GLY A 171 -23.43 9.12 -4.43
C GLY A 171 -22.63 10.12 -3.58
N THR A 172 -21.34 9.91 -3.33
CA THR A 172 -20.49 10.85 -2.54
C THR A 172 -19.28 11.35 -3.34
N LYS A 173 -18.54 12.32 -2.77
CA LYS A 173 -17.23 12.80 -3.25
C LYS A 173 -16.20 12.63 -2.15
N GLY A 174 -15.00 12.14 -2.49
CA GLY A 174 -13.94 11.81 -1.54
C GLY A 174 -13.48 12.98 -0.66
N GLU A 175 -13.36 14.18 -1.22
CA GLU A 175 -12.98 15.39 -0.46
C GLU A 175 -14.01 15.75 0.62
N THR A 176 -15.30 15.72 0.26
CA THR A 176 -16.40 15.95 1.20
C THR A 176 -16.38 14.90 2.31
N LEU A 177 -16.15 13.64 1.95
CA LEU A 177 -16.03 12.56 2.92
C LEU A 177 -14.85 12.76 3.88
N LEU A 178 -13.67 13.12 3.36
CA LEU A 178 -12.49 13.39 4.19
C LEU A 178 -12.75 14.52 5.18
N LEU A 179 -13.32 15.62 4.72
CA LEU A 179 -13.65 16.76 5.57
C LEU A 179 -14.64 16.37 6.68
N LEU A 180 -15.72 15.66 6.32
CA LEU A 180 -16.74 15.23 7.29
C LEU A 180 -16.20 14.20 8.29
N MET A 181 -15.29 13.32 7.86
CA MET A 181 -14.58 12.39 8.75
C MET A 181 -13.65 13.12 9.72
N ASP A 182 -12.90 14.10 9.23
CA ASP A 182 -12.03 14.92 10.06
C ASP A 182 -12.83 15.71 11.12
N MET A 183 -13.95 16.31 10.72
CA MET A 183 -14.90 16.96 11.66
C MET A 183 -15.47 15.99 12.69
N ALA A 184 -15.59 14.69 12.36
CA ALA A 184 -15.97 13.64 13.29
C ALA A 184 -14.80 13.10 14.13
N GLY A 185 -13.61 13.66 13.97
CA GLY A 185 -12.38 13.27 14.65
C GLY A 185 -11.87 11.89 14.23
N ILE A 186 -11.98 11.57 12.92
CA ILE A 186 -11.47 10.36 12.29
C ILE A 186 -10.50 10.73 11.18
N ALA A 187 -9.22 10.36 11.34
CA ALA A 187 -8.24 10.47 10.28
C ALA A 187 -8.37 9.29 9.30
N CYS A 188 -8.56 9.60 8.02
CA CYS A 188 -8.56 8.62 6.92
C CYS A 188 -7.98 9.26 5.65
N SER A 189 -7.96 8.51 4.55
CA SER A 189 -7.42 9.00 3.26
C SER A 189 -8.41 8.67 2.14
N THR A 190 -8.32 9.37 1.02
CA THR A 190 -8.88 8.91 -0.26
C THR A 190 -7.84 8.05 -0.99
N GLY A 191 -8.29 7.22 -1.95
CA GLY A 191 -7.39 6.39 -2.78
C GLY A 191 -6.47 7.25 -3.66
N SER A 192 -7.01 8.29 -4.29
CA SER A 192 -6.25 9.30 -5.02
C SER A 192 -6.00 10.53 -4.14
N ALA A 193 -5.03 10.43 -3.24
CA ALA A 193 -4.49 11.62 -2.60
C ALA A 193 -3.87 12.54 -3.67
N CYS A 194 -4.50 13.68 -3.91
CA CYS A 194 -4.02 14.90 -4.57
C CYS A 194 -2.57 14.89 -5.08
N SER A 195 -2.28 14.19 -6.19
CA SER A 195 -0.94 14.22 -6.78
C SER A 195 -0.69 15.44 -7.69
N ALA A 196 -1.67 16.34 -7.90
CA ALA A 196 -1.47 17.55 -8.71
C ALA A 196 -2.54 18.66 -8.53
N GLY A 197 -3.33 18.66 -7.44
CA GLY A 197 -4.43 19.63 -7.28
C GLY A 197 -5.60 19.48 -8.26
N VAL A 198 -5.67 18.35 -8.99
CA VAL A 198 -6.77 18.02 -9.90
C VAL A 198 -7.42 16.72 -9.42
N HIS A 199 -8.74 16.78 -9.21
CA HIS A 199 -9.55 15.63 -8.79
C HIS A 199 -9.53 14.59 -9.92
N ARG A 200 -8.85 13.46 -9.70
CA ARG A 200 -8.86 12.32 -10.62
C ARG A 200 -9.24 11.04 -9.87
N PRO A 201 -10.04 10.15 -10.48
CA PRO A 201 -10.34 8.86 -9.89
C PRO A 201 -9.05 8.06 -9.66
N SER A 202 -9.04 7.20 -8.63
CA SER A 202 -7.88 6.35 -8.36
C SER A 202 -7.62 5.41 -9.53
N HIS A 203 -6.42 5.49 -10.11
CA HIS A 203 -5.98 4.56 -11.15
C HIS A 203 -6.01 3.09 -10.71
N VAL A 204 -5.83 2.80 -9.40
CA VAL A 204 -5.96 1.45 -8.85
C VAL A 204 -7.41 0.97 -8.93
N LEU A 205 -8.38 1.82 -8.58
CA LEU A 205 -9.79 1.48 -8.67
C LEU A 205 -10.28 1.36 -10.11
N ILE A 206 -9.81 2.23 -11.01
CA ILE A 206 -10.07 2.10 -12.44
C ILE A 206 -9.51 0.78 -12.98
N ALA A 207 -8.27 0.41 -12.58
CA ALA A 207 -7.68 -0.88 -12.96
C ALA A 207 -8.44 -2.10 -12.37
N LEU A 208 -9.16 -1.92 -11.26
CA LEU A 208 -10.10 -2.92 -10.73
C LEU A 208 -11.41 -3.03 -11.53
N GLY A 209 -11.62 -2.16 -12.52
CA GLY A 209 -12.86 -2.08 -13.30
C GLY A 209 -13.95 -1.24 -12.63
N ARG A 210 -13.62 -0.43 -11.63
CA ARG A 210 -14.57 0.55 -11.06
C ARG A 210 -14.83 1.66 -12.06
N THR A 211 -16.07 2.13 -12.07
CA THR A 211 -16.45 3.35 -12.77
C THR A 211 -15.82 4.57 -12.11
N GLU A 212 -15.71 5.69 -12.83
CA GLU A 212 -15.19 6.94 -12.27
C GLU A 212 -16.01 7.39 -11.05
N ASP A 213 -17.34 7.26 -11.12
CA ASP A 213 -18.25 7.61 -10.03
C ASP A 213 -18.01 6.78 -8.77
N GLU A 214 -17.77 5.47 -8.92
CA GLU A 214 -17.42 4.59 -7.80
C GLU A 214 -16.03 4.90 -7.23
N ALA A 215 -15.09 5.36 -8.07
CA ALA A 215 -13.72 5.66 -7.68
C ALA A 215 -13.54 7.05 -7.02
N ILE A 216 -14.46 7.97 -7.27
CA ILE A 216 -14.43 9.33 -6.69
C ILE A 216 -14.92 9.35 -5.23
N GLY A 217 -15.85 8.47 -4.87
CA GLY A 217 -16.47 8.39 -3.55
C GLY A 217 -15.76 7.42 -2.57
N THR A 218 -14.43 7.34 -2.59
CA THR A 218 -13.69 6.30 -1.84
C THR A 218 -12.99 6.81 -0.59
N LEU A 219 -13.09 6.05 0.51
CA LEU A 219 -12.21 6.19 1.68
C LEU A 219 -11.33 4.94 1.88
N ARG A 220 -10.12 5.19 2.37
CA ARG A 220 -9.17 4.23 2.88
C ARG A 220 -8.99 4.47 4.38
N PHE A 221 -9.31 3.44 5.15
CA PHE A 221 -8.95 3.32 6.56
C PHE A 221 -7.74 2.39 6.67
N SER A 222 -6.76 2.79 7.46
CA SER A 222 -5.51 2.03 7.64
C SER A 222 -5.28 1.84 9.14
N LEU A 223 -5.65 0.66 9.63
CA LEU A 223 -5.45 0.25 11.01
C LEU A 223 -4.00 -0.18 11.24
N GLY A 224 -3.50 0.07 12.45
CA GLY A 224 -2.13 -0.18 12.85
C GLY A 224 -2.04 -0.90 14.19
N ALA A 225 -0.81 -1.15 14.66
CA ALA A 225 -0.54 -1.83 15.93
C ALA A 225 -1.15 -1.16 17.17
N MET A 226 -1.46 0.15 17.09
CA MET A 226 -2.09 0.91 18.18
C MET A 226 -3.60 1.10 18.00
N SER A 227 -4.19 0.59 16.91
CA SER A 227 -5.64 0.69 16.71
C SER A 227 -6.38 -0.19 17.70
N THR A 228 -7.52 0.28 18.18
CA THR A 228 -8.33 -0.40 19.19
C THR A 228 -9.74 -0.70 18.70
N GLU A 229 -10.46 -1.57 19.42
CA GLU A 229 -11.89 -1.80 19.14
C GLU A 229 -12.72 -0.52 19.27
N SER A 230 -12.36 0.35 20.22
CA SER A 230 -13.00 1.65 20.44
C SER A 230 -12.86 2.59 19.24
N ASP A 231 -11.70 2.57 18.56
CA ASP A 231 -11.52 3.35 17.33
C ASP A 231 -12.47 2.87 16.22
N VAL A 232 -12.64 1.55 16.10
CA VAL A 232 -13.58 0.94 15.15
C VAL A 232 -15.02 1.27 15.54
N ASP A 233 -15.37 1.25 16.83
CA ASP A 233 -16.70 1.62 17.32
C ASP A 233 -17.04 3.07 17.01
N LYS A 234 -16.10 3.97 17.28
CA LYS A 234 -16.25 5.40 16.99
C LYS A 234 -16.49 5.62 15.50
N LEU A 235 -15.69 4.97 14.65
CA LEU A 235 -15.83 5.06 13.20
C LEU A 235 -17.21 4.55 12.73
N LEU A 236 -17.62 3.35 13.14
CA LEU A 236 -18.88 2.76 12.74
C LEU A 236 -20.10 3.55 13.23
N LYS A 237 -19.98 4.22 14.39
CA LYS A 237 -21.03 5.09 14.92
C LYS A 237 -21.24 6.35 14.08
N VAL A 238 -20.16 6.97 13.58
CA VAL A 238 -20.26 8.25 12.84
C VAL A 238 -20.47 8.06 11.34
N LEU A 239 -20.01 6.94 10.78
CA LEU A 239 -19.96 6.69 9.34
C LEU A 239 -21.32 6.90 8.64
N PRO A 240 -22.45 6.33 9.08
CA PRO A 240 -23.73 6.48 8.36
C PRO A 240 -24.17 7.94 8.21
N GLY A 241 -24.05 8.72 9.29
CA GLY A 241 -24.39 10.14 9.26
C GLY A 241 -23.43 10.97 8.40
N VAL A 242 -22.16 10.58 8.32
CA VAL A 242 -21.20 11.19 7.38
C VAL A 242 -21.59 10.89 5.94
N ILE A 243 -21.94 9.65 5.60
CA ILE A 243 -22.34 9.26 4.25
C ILE A 243 -23.62 10.00 3.83
N GLU A 244 -24.62 10.08 4.71
CA GLU A 244 -25.87 10.81 4.43
C GLU A 244 -25.61 12.30 4.13
N LYS A 245 -24.83 12.97 4.98
CA LYS A 245 -24.46 14.38 4.76
C LYS A 245 -23.66 14.57 3.47
N ALA A 246 -22.74 13.67 3.16
CA ALA A 246 -21.94 13.73 1.94
C ALA A 246 -22.79 13.58 0.67
N ARG A 247 -23.88 12.78 0.73
CA ARG A 247 -24.83 12.63 -0.38
C ARG A 247 -25.67 13.88 -0.60
N LEU A 248 -26.01 14.61 0.46
CA LEU A 248 -26.77 15.87 0.38
C LEU A 248 -25.93 17.04 -0.15
N ALA A 249 -24.62 17.02 0.08
CA ALA A 249 -23.69 18.07 -0.34
C ALA A 249 -23.19 17.90 -1.80
N LYS A 250 -23.78 16.99 -2.58
CA LYS A 250 -23.27 16.62 -3.90
C LYS A 250 -23.54 17.65 -4.99
#